data_AF-A0A3M9MQL8-F1
#
_entry.id   AF-A0A3M9MQL8-F1
#
_cell.length_a   1.000
_cell.length_b   1.000
_cell.length_c   1.000
_cell.angle_alpha   90.00
_cell.angle_beta   90.00
_cell.angle_gamma   90.00
#
_symmetry.space_group_name_H-M   'P 1'
#
loop_
_entity.id
_entity.type
_entity.pdbx_description
1 polymer ?
#
loop_
_entity_poly.entity_id
_entity_poly.type
_entity_poly.pdbx_seq_one_letter_code
_entity_poly.pdbx_strand_id
1 'polypeptide(L)' 'MKNNNKPSQLLFLFITYVVVKIVHYLAGFAYDPFTEGLLTSKLLIDFASWAVVYLLVYFIVKKASFSKSASV' A
#
# COMPACT_ATOMS: atom_id res chain seq x y z
N MET A 1 -23.89 9.30 -19.82
CA MET A 1 -23.39 8.06 -19.19
C MET A 1 -22.29 8.44 -18.20
N LYS A 2 -22.57 8.42 -16.89
CA LYS A 2 -21.60 8.84 -15.85
C LYS A 2 -20.64 7.67 -15.62
N ASN A 3 -19.44 7.75 -16.18
CA ASN A 3 -18.44 6.68 -16.08
C ASN A 3 -17.87 6.67 -14.66
N ASN A 4 -18.39 5.81 -13.78
CA ASN A 4 -17.98 5.70 -12.39
C ASN A 4 -16.67 4.90 -12.32
N ASN A 5 -15.58 5.45 -12.86
CA ASN A 5 -14.23 4.86 -12.84
C ASN A 5 -13.59 4.99 -11.46
N LYS A 6 -14.32 4.66 -10.39
CA LYS A 6 -13.71 4.51 -9.07
C LYS A 6 -12.85 3.25 -9.17
N PRO A 7 -11.53 3.31 -8.98
CA PRO A 7 -10.75 2.10 -8.83
C PRO A 7 -11.42 1.27 -7.74
N SER A 8 -11.75 0.02 -8.06
CA SER A 8 -12.37 -0.87 -7.08
C SER A 8 -11.45 -0.93 -5.86
N GLN A 9 -11.99 -0.95 -4.65
CA GLN A 9 -11.18 -1.01 -3.42
C GLN A 9 -10.16 -2.15 -3.47
N LEU A 10 -10.51 -3.25 -4.16
CA LEU A 10 -9.63 -4.36 -4.50
C LEU A 10 -8.38 -3.95 -5.29
N LEU A 11 -8.50 -3.08 -6.29
CA LEU A 11 -7.37 -2.58 -7.07
C LEU A 11 -6.40 -1.79 -6.18
N PHE A 12 -6.92 -0.97 -5.28
CA PHE A 12 -6.08 -0.22 -4.33
C PHE A 12 -5.34 -1.16 -3.36
N LEU A 13 -6.05 -2.18 -2.87
CA LEU A 13 -5.49 -3.23 -2.01
C LEU A 13 -4.38 -4.01 -2.73
N PHE A 14 -4.61 -4.37 -3.99
CA PHE A 14 -3.63 -5.06 -4.83
C PHE A 14 -2.39 -4.20 -5.10
N ILE A 15 -2.56 -2.92 -5.46
CA ILE A 15 -1.44 -2.00 -5.67
C ILE A 15 -0.64 -1.84 -4.38
N THR A 16 -1.31 -1.66 -3.24
CA THR A 16 -0.64 -1.52 -1.94
C THR A 16 0.17 -2.78 -1.60
N TYR A 17 -0.40 -3.97 -1.83
CA TYR A 17 0.30 -5.25 -1.66
C TYR A 17 1.56 -5.33 -2.53
N VAL A 18 1.45 -5.01 -3.82
CA VAL A 18 2.58 -5.05 -4.75
C VAL A 18 3.69 -4.09 -4.32
N VAL A 19 3.33 -2.85 -3.93
CA VAL A 19 4.30 -1.86 -3.47
C VAL A 19 5.01 -2.34 -2.21
N VAL A 20 4.29 -2.88 -1.24
CA VAL A 20 4.92 -3.43 -0.02
C VAL A 20 5.89 -4.55 -0.36
N LYS A 21 5.50 -5.49 -1.24
CA LYS A 21 6.38 -6.59 -1.65
C LYS A 21 7.64 -6.11 -2.36
N ILE A 22 7.55 -5.06 -3.18
CA ILE A 22 8.72 -4.43 -3.79
C ILE A 22 9.62 -3.81 -2.70
N VAL A 23 9.05 -3.07 -1.75
CA VAL A 23 9.81 -2.47 -0.65
C VAL A 23 10.52 -3.54 0.20
N HIS A 24 9.83 -4.63 0.53
CA HIS A 24 10.44 -5.75 1.25
C HIS A 24 11.55 -6.40 0.47
N TYR A 25 11.36 -6.63 -0.83
CA TYR A 25 12.40 -7.17 -1.70
C TYR A 25 13.64 -6.27 -1.73
N LEU A 26 13.46 -4.95 -1.89
CA LEU A 26 14.57 -3.98 -1.90
C LEU A 26 15.26 -3.87 -0.54
N ALA A 27 14.53 -4.06 0.57
CA ALA A 27 15.09 -4.08 1.92
C ALA A 27 15.75 -5.40 2.31
N GLY A 28 15.73 -6.42 1.44
CA GLY A 28 16.18 -7.77 1.78
C GLY A 28 15.32 -8.46 2.84
N PHE A 29 14.09 -7.98 3.02
CA PHE A 29 13.15 -8.49 4.00
C PHE A 29 12.36 -9.67 3.43
N ALA A 30 12.70 -10.88 3.86
CA ALA A 30 11.96 -12.09 3.55
C ALA A 30 11.14 -12.52 4.77
N TYR A 31 9.82 -12.50 4.61
CA TYR A 31 8.87 -13.01 5.59
C TYR A 31 7.87 -13.95 4.89
N ASP A 32 7.79 -15.18 5.39
CA ASP A 32 6.81 -16.18 4.97
C ASP A 32 5.96 -16.61 6.17
N PRO A 33 4.66 -16.24 6.20
CA PRO A 33 3.78 -16.58 7.32
C PRO A 33 3.49 -18.08 7.45
N PHE A 34 3.64 -18.87 6.38
CA PHE A 34 3.40 -20.31 6.41
C PHE A 34 4.59 -21.09 6.95
N THR A 35 5.80 -20.55 6.77
CA THR A 35 7.04 -21.19 7.22
C THR A 35 7.45 -20.69 8.60
N GLU A 36 7.30 -19.40 8.87
CA GLU A 36 7.78 -18.77 10.10
C GLU A 36 6.68 -18.61 11.16
N GLY A 37 5.41 -18.70 10.76
CA GLY A 37 4.26 -18.61 11.65
C GLY A 37 3.82 -17.18 11.99
N LEU A 38 2.64 -17.06 12.61
CA LEU A 38 1.95 -15.78 12.83
C LEU A 38 2.43 -14.99 14.07
N LEU A 39 3.32 -15.54 14.90
CA LEU A 39 3.80 -14.88 16.12
C LEU A 39 5.27 -14.49 16.00
N THR A 40 5.62 -13.87 14.88
CA THR A 40 6.98 -13.43 14.59
C THR A 40 7.07 -11.91 14.58
N SER A 41 8.22 -11.39 15.01
CA SER A 41 8.55 -9.96 14.86
C SER A 41 8.53 -9.53 13.40
N LYS A 42 8.80 -10.45 12.47
CA LYS A 42 8.70 -10.23 11.03
C LYS A 42 7.26 -9.98 10.57
N LEU A 43 6.26 -10.67 11.10
CA LEU A 43 4.86 -10.34 10.80
C LEU A 43 4.51 -8.90 11.21
N LEU A 44 4.96 -8.49 12.40
CA LEU A 44 4.78 -7.12 12.90
C LEU A 44 5.43 -6.09 11.97
N ILE A 45 6.64 -6.37 11.49
CA ILE A 45 7.35 -5.51 10.53
C ILE A 45 6.62 -5.48 9.17
N ASP A 46 6.09 -6.61 8.71
CA ASP A 46 5.30 -6.70 7.48
C ASP A 46 4.04 -5.82 7.55
N PHE A 47 3.27 -5.94 8.64
CA PHE A 47 2.10 -5.08 8.90
C PHE A 47 2.45 -3.60 9.07
N ALA A 48 3.54 -3.29 9.79
CA ALA A 48 4.00 -1.92 9.96
C ALA A 48 4.41 -1.31 8.62
N SER A 49 5.11 -2.08 7.77
CA SER A 49 5.49 -1.66 6.41
C SER A 49 4.25 -1.37 5.56
N TRP A 50 3.22 -2.23 5.67
CA TRP A 50 1.91 -2.01 5.06
C TRP A 50 1.28 -0.68 5.45
N ALA A 51 1.24 -0.39 6.75
CA ALA A 51 0.68 0.87 7.26
C ALA A 51 1.46 2.09 6.74
N VAL A 52 2.80 2.02 6.74
CA VAL A 52 3.67 3.11 6.26
C VAL A 52 3.45 3.37 4.76
N VAL A 53 3.46 2.31 3.94
CA VAL A 53 3.23 2.43 2.49
C VAL A 53 1.83 2.97 2.21
N TYR A 54 0.81 2.47 2.90
CA TYR A 54 -0.56 2.96 2.75
C TYR A 54 -0.66 4.46 3.06
N LEU A 55 -0.05 4.92 4.16
CA LEU A 55 -0.03 6.35 4.50
C LEU A 55 0.67 7.17 3.43
N LEU A 56 1.84 6.72 2.94
CA LEU A 56 2.56 7.42 1.86
C LEU A 56 1.71 7.56 0.60
N VAL A 57 1.10 6.46 0.13
CA VAL A 57 0.22 6.46 -1.05
C VAL A 57 -0.98 7.40 -0.80
N TYR A 58 -1.61 7.32 0.37
CA TYR A 58 -2.73 8.20 0.73
C TYR A 58 -2.32 9.68 0.70
N PHE A 59 -1.18 10.05 1.27
CA PHE A 59 -0.68 11.42 1.25
C PHE A 59 -0.39 11.91 -0.18
N ILE A 60 0.24 11.07 -1.02
CA ILE A 60 0.53 11.41 -2.41
C ILE A 60 -0.77 11.61 -3.20
N VAL A 61 -1.71 10.68 -3.10
CA VAL A 61 -3.01 10.74 -3.80
C VAL A 61 -3.82 11.96 -3.33
N LYS A 62 -3.87 12.21 -2.01
CA LYS A 62 -4.55 13.37 -1.45
C LYS A 62 -3.94 14.67 -1.95
N LYS A 63 -2.61 14.78 -1.94
CA LYS A 63 -1.88 15.97 -2.44
C LYS A 63 -2.12 16.19 -3.93
N ALA A 64 -2.04 15.13 -4.74
CA ALA A 64 -2.32 15.18 -6.17
C ALA A 64 -3.77 15.58 -6.48
N SER A 65 -4.72 15.11 -5.67
CA SER A 65 -6.14 15.46 -5.82
C SER A 65 -6.43 16.92 -5.44
N PHE A 66 -5.74 17.44 -4.41
CA PHE A 66 -5.89 18.82 -3.98
C PHE A 66 -5.33 19.82 -5.01
N SER A 67 -4.24 19.46 -5.70
CA SER A 67 -3.66 20.26 -6.79
C SER A 67 -4.64 20.49 -7.95
N LYS A 68 -5.59 19.58 -8.17
CA LYS A 68 -6.57 19.68 -9.25
C LYS A 68 -7.76 20.58 -8.91
N SER A 69 -7.99 20.87 -7.62
CA SER A 69 -9.08 21.74 -7.14
C SER A 69 -8.68 23.22 -7.08
N ALA A 70 -7.39 23.53 -7.09
CA ALA A 70 -6.88 24.91 -7.05
C ALA A 70 -6.69 25.54 -8.46
N SER A 71 -6.96 24.79 -9.52
CA SER A 71 -6.84 25.24 -10.91
C SER A 71 -8.20 25.38 -11.63
N VAL A 72 -9.30 25.54 -10.87
CA VAL A 72 -10.65 25.80 -11.38
C VAL A 72 -11.15 27.11 -10.83
#